data_AF-A0A8S3ZFT8-F1
#
_entry.id   AF-A0A8S3ZFT8-F1
#
_cell.length_a   1.000
_cell.length_b   1.000
_cell.length_c   1.000
_cell.angle_alpha   90.00
_cell.angle_beta   90.00
_cell.angle_gamma   90.00
#
_symmetry.space_group_name_H-M   'P 1'
#
loop_
_entity.id
_entity.type
_entity.pdbx_description
1 polymer ?
#
loop_
_entity_poly.entity_id
_entity_poly.type
_entity_poly.pdbx_seq_one_letter_code
_entity_poly.pdbx_strand_id
1 'polypeptide(L)'
;MVVDVLPRWERYTYWIVGLSGMAYSVYALFLEGDKNAKSMLKQLSPGWTWLGRYQDQSDNEIQLFKSRHTEKILATIAHVMTSQICFYCKVRPQLHAYTLITVDLTSAYVLMGGGPLAVLVFSAILIFVVSLAGKTWLVWSVAIAMMYYWDSVTWLTWYIGYSHFAFIAGFIKIRIVSFGLEKAKYRASQAARASQSARASQVARASQAARASQSARAQVGPLEQSLSSAGSSGGQNNPTDQENMAMIKNHEATNLTQVPETGPLDIDPSLCDLLLYCFYWPTLEFGPILIYRGFHRDIKQAMFSQHFSPDTCDILKQLLRIAFWFVFLEFQVHFLYHNAIASNPALFEQATYSAVAGLGFWHNQYFMMKYVVFYGSASQICRFDGLSPVARPRCLSWVYSFADIWKYFDVGLYNFTKTHIYIPMGGSRAGVLRQLFASGLGFTFIIFWHSLSLNIAILFMVNYLINCLQVLAGEAEKGTLLKTL
;
A
#
# COMPACT_ATOMS: atom_id res chain seq x y z
N MET A 1 29.10 -7.69 -16.20
CA MET A 1 29.30 -6.72 -17.31
C MET A 1 27.99 -6.65 -18.07
N VAL A 2 27.29 -5.52 -18.03
CA VAL A 2 26.18 -5.27 -18.95
C VAL A 2 26.84 -5.02 -20.30
N VAL A 3 26.73 -5.98 -21.23
CA VAL A 3 27.11 -5.73 -22.61
C VAL A 3 26.11 -4.71 -23.12
N ASP A 4 26.56 -3.47 -23.34
CA ASP A 4 25.75 -2.48 -24.03
C ASP A 4 25.44 -3.05 -25.42
N VAL A 5 24.20 -3.55 -25.59
CA VAL A 5 23.75 -4.24 -26.81
C VAL A 5 23.80 -3.31 -28.03
N LEU A 6 23.82 -1.99 -27.82
CA LEU A 6 23.81 -0.96 -28.87
C LEU A 6 25.04 -0.03 -28.82
N PRO A 7 25.60 0.35 -29.98
CA PRO A 7 26.63 1.38 -30.09
C PRO A 7 26.24 2.70 -29.41
N ARG A 8 27.24 3.47 -28.93
CA ARG A 8 27.01 4.76 -28.25
C ARG A 8 26.24 5.76 -29.11
N TRP A 9 26.58 5.88 -30.40
CA TRP A 9 25.93 6.83 -31.31
C TRP A 9 24.43 6.53 -31.44
N GLU A 10 24.06 5.25 -31.55
CA GLU A 10 22.67 4.81 -31.68
C GLU A 10 21.86 5.15 -30.43
N ARG A 11 22.44 4.92 -29.24
CA ARG A 11 21.85 5.37 -27.97
C ARG A 11 21.63 6.87 -27.92
N TYR A 12 22.63 7.68 -28.33
CA TYR A 12 22.47 9.13 -28.37
C TYR A 12 21.37 9.55 -29.35
N THR A 13 21.28 8.92 -30.51
CA THR A 13 20.20 9.18 -31.47
C THR A 13 18.83 8.87 -30.87
N TYR A 14 18.66 7.72 -30.20
CA TYR A 14 17.40 7.41 -29.51
C TYR A 14 17.05 8.44 -28.43
N TRP A 15 18.01 8.87 -27.63
CA TRP A 15 17.80 9.89 -26.61
C TRP A 15 17.42 11.24 -27.22
N ILE A 16 18.13 11.71 -28.24
CA ILE A 16 17.86 12.99 -28.90
C ILE A 16 16.47 12.97 -29.55
N VAL A 17 16.17 11.94 -30.34
CA VAL A 17 14.88 11.81 -31.01
C VAL A 17 13.74 11.70 -29.98
N GLY A 18 13.89 10.85 -28.96
CA GLY A 18 12.90 10.69 -27.90
C GLY A 18 12.66 11.98 -27.11
N LEU A 19 13.72 12.66 -26.65
CA LEU A 19 13.63 13.91 -25.91
C LEU A 19 13.07 15.05 -26.77
N SER A 20 13.46 15.12 -28.04
CA SER A 20 12.91 16.13 -28.97
C SER A 20 11.43 15.92 -29.24
N GLY A 21 10.98 14.67 -29.43
CA GLY A 21 9.56 14.34 -29.59
C GLY A 21 8.74 14.66 -28.35
N MET A 22 9.27 14.34 -27.17
CA MET A 22 8.66 14.74 -25.89
C MET A 22 8.61 16.27 -25.75
N ALA A 23 9.71 16.99 -26.00
CA ALA A 23 9.75 18.44 -25.91
C ALA A 23 8.75 19.10 -26.87
N TYR A 24 8.64 18.59 -28.10
CA TYR A 24 7.68 19.07 -29.08
C TYR A 24 6.23 18.81 -28.65
N SER A 25 5.93 17.64 -28.08
CA SER A 25 4.57 17.36 -27.58
C SER A 25 4.20 18.24 -26.38
N VAL A 26 5.16 18.56 -25.50
CA VAL A 26 4.96 19.56 -24.43
C VAL A 26 4.64 20.93 -25.01
N TYR A 27 5.42 21.35 -26.01
CA TYR A 27 5.24 22.63 -26.66
C TYR A 27 3.89 22.73 -27.37
N ALA A 28 3.49 21.68 -28.09
CA ALA A 28 2.18 21.60 -28.73
C ALA A 28 1.04 21.68 -27.70
N LEU A 29 1.16 20.99 -26.56
CA LEU A 29 0.19 21.08 -25.47
C LEU A 29 0.11 22.50 -24.89
N PHE A 30 1.25 23.14 -24.66
CA PHE A 30 1.31 24.53 -24.18
C PHE A 30 0.58 25.48 -25.14
N LEU A 31 0.83 25.36 -26.45
CA LEU A 31 0.16 26.18 -27.46
C LEU A 31 -1.37 25.96 -27.47
N GLU A 32 -1.82 24.71 -27.36
CA GLU A 32 -3.25 24.38 -27.30
C GLU A 32 -3.89 24.96 -26.04
N GLY A 33 -3.19 24.90 -24.91
CA GLY A 33 -3.63 25.50 -23.65
C GLY A 33 -3.76 27.02 -23.74
N ASP A 34 -2.77 27.70 -24.31
CA ASP A 34 -2.76 29.17 -24.43
C ASP A 34 -3.85 29.66 -25.41
N LYS A 35 -3.98 29.00 -26.55
CA LYS A 35 -5.03 29.26 -27.56
C LYS A 35 -6.43 29.16 -26.97
N ASN A 36 -6.68 28.13 -26.16
CA ASN A 36 -8.02 27.82 -25.63
C ASN A 36 -8.27 28.35 -24.21
N ALA A 37 -7.33 29.08 -23.59
CA ALA A 37 -7.44 29.52 -22.19
C ALA A 37 -8.76 30.25 -21.89
N LYS A 38 -9.24 31.09 -22.81
CA LYS A 38 -10.52 31.82 -22.66
C LYS A 38 -11.74 30.90 -22.64
N SER A 39 -11.68 29.76 -23.33
CA SER A 39 -12.75 28.76 -23.34
C SER A 39 -12.80 27.94 -22.05
N MET A 40 -11.71 27.92 -21.28
CA MET A 40 -11.53 27.16 -20.05
C MET A 40 -11.67 28.02 -18.78
N LEU A 41 -12.21 29.25 -18.88
CA LEU A 41 -12.31 30.18 -17.72
C LEU A 41 -13.14 29.64 -16.55
N LYS A 42 -13.95 28.58 -16.75
CA LYS A 42 -14.66 27.90 -15.65
C LYS A 42 -13.73 26.99 -14.83
N GLN A 43 -12.70 26.45 -15.47
CA GLN A 43 -11.69 25.56 -14.89
C GLN A 43 -10.44 26.28 -14.40
N LEU A 44 -10.18 27.47 -14.95
CA LEU A 44 -9.00 28.27 -14.69
C LEU A 44 -9.28 29.40 -13.70
N SER A 45 -8.35 29.65 -12.78
CA SER A 45 -8.36 30.81 -11.88
C SER A 45 -7.16 31.73 -12.15
N PRO A 46 -7.19 33.02 -11.76
CA PRO A 46 -5.98 33.82 -11.69
C PRO A 46 -4.93 33.08 -10.84
N GLY A 47 -3.72 32.90 -11.38
CA GLY A 47 -2.62 32.21 -10.72
C GLY A 47 -1.69 33.19 -9.99
N TRP A 48 -0.39 32.89 -9.99
CA TRP A 48 0.62 33.75 -9.35
C TRP A 48 0.69 35.13 -10.01
N THR A 49 0.55 36.18 -9.19
CA THR A 49 0.49 37.59 -9.64
C THR A 49 1.72 38.02 -10.41
N TRP A 50 2.90 37.55 -10.02
CA TRP A 50 4.17 37.84 -10.69
C TRP A 50 4.34 37.10 -12.02
N LEU A 51 3.61 35.99 -12.23
CA LEU A 51 3.69 35.20 -13.45
C LEU A 51 2.68 35.68 -14.50
N GLY A 52 1.57 36.31 -14.08
CA GLY A 52 0.56 36.86 -14.97
C GLY A 52 -0.21 35.81 -15.79
N ARG A 53 -0.19 34.54 -15.37
CA ARG A 53 -0.88 33.42 -16.04
C ARG A 53 -2.02 32.88 -15.18
N TYR A 54 -2.99 32.25 -15.85
CA TYR A 54 -4.02 31.47 -15.18
C TYR A 54 -3.42 30.19 -14.57
N GLN A 55 -4.12 29.61 -13.61
CA GLN A 55 -3.81 28.35 -12.97
C GLN A 55 -4.95 27.35 -13.24
N ASP A 56 -4.60 26.14 -13.67
CA ASP A 56 -5.55 25.03 -13.80
C ASP A 56 -5.93 24.47 -12.42
N GLN A 57 -7.21 24.54 -12.08
CA GLN A 57 -7.78 24.05 -10.82
C GLN A 57 -8.64 22.79 -11.00
N SER A 58 -8.61 22.16 -12.18
CA SER A 58 -9.54 21.07 -12.53
C SER A 58 -9.31 19.75 -11.78
N ASP A 59 -8.17 19.61 -11.11
CA ASP A 59 -7.84 18.40 -10.34
C ASP A 59 -8.40 18.47 -8.91
N ASN A 60 -9.42 17.66 -8.63
CA ASN A 60 -10.11 17.67 -7.34
C ASN A 60 -9.22 17.17 -6.17
N GLU A 61 -8.25 16.29 -6.42
CA GLU A 61 -7.37 15.75 -5.38
C GLU A 61 -6.42 16.80 -4.84
N ILE A 62 -5.78 17.56 -5.74
CA ILE A 62 -4.89 18.66 -5.33
C ILE A 62 -5.68 19.78 -4.66
N GLN A 63 -6.92 20.06 -5.11
CA GLN A 63 -7.78 21.03 -4.43
C GLN A 63 -8.12 20.57 -3.01
N LEU A 64 -8.48 19.30 -2.83
CA LEU A 64 -8.76 18.73 -1.51
C LEU A 64 -7.50 18.66 -0.62
N PHE A 65 -6.34 18.43 -1.22
CA PHE A 65 -5.06 18.50 -0.50
C PHE A 65 -4.76 19.93 -0.01
N LYS A 66 -5.11 20.96 -0.78
CA LYS A 66 -4.93 22.38 -0.41
C LYS A 66 -6.05 22.91 0.50
N SER A 67 -7.24 22.31 0.47
CA SER A 67 -8.36 22.73 1.33
C SER A 67 -8.05 22.45 2.79
N ARG A 68 -8.54 23.32 3.68
CA ARG A 68 -8.38 23.21 5.14
C ARG A 68 -6.93 23.00 5.58
N HIS A 69 -5.98 23.59 4.84
CA HIS A 69 -4.55 23.41 5.09
C HIS A 69 -4.14 23.85 6.50
N THR A 70 -4.75 24.92 7.02
CA THR A 70 -4.49 25.40 8.39
C THR A 70 -4.82 24.32 9.42
N GLU A 71 -6.01 23.73 9.35
CA GLU A 71 -6.44 22.67 10.26
C GLU A 71 -5.54 21.45 10.15
N LYS A 72 -5.11 21.10 8.93
CA LYS A 72 -4.24 19.94 8.70
C LYS A 72 -2.81 20.15 9.19
N ILE A 73 -2.27 21.35 9.03
CA ILE A 73 -0.96 21.72 9.57
C ILE A 73 -1.02 21.69 11.10
N LEU A 74 -2.05 22.28 11.70
CA LEU A 74 -2.23 22.29 13.16
C LEU A 74 -2.38 20.88 13.72
N ALA A 75 -3.19 20.03 13.09
CA ALA A 75 -3.35 18.63 13.49
C ALA A 75 -2.03 17.83 13.35
N THR A 76 -1.27 18.08 12.29
CA THR A 76 0.05 17.44 12.10
C THR A 76 1.03 17.87 13.18
N ILE A 77 1.08 19.16 13.51
CA ILE A 77 1.91 19.69 14.61
C ILE A 77 1.46 19.08 15.94
N ALA A 78 0.15 19.06 16.22
CA ALA A 78 -0.40 18.49 17.45
C ALA A 78 -0.06 16.99 17.60
N HIS A 79 -0.17 16.22 16.52
CA HIS A 79 0.21 14.80 16.50
C HIS A 79 1.70 14.62 16.79
N VAL A 80 2.58 15.28 16.00
CA VAL A 80 4.03 15.16 16.13
C VAL A 80 4.48 15.61 17.51
N MET A 81 4.02 16.76 18.00
CA MET A 81 4.37 17.23 19.34
C MET A 81 3.91 16.25 20.42
N THR A 82 2.70 15.72 20.32
CA THR A 82 2.17 14.73 21.30
C THR A 82 3.03 13.47 21.30
N SER A 83 3.36 12.94 20.13
CA SER A 83 4.23 11.78 19.96
C SER A 83 5.62 12.03 20.57
N GLN A 84 6.26 13.14 20.21
CA GLN A 84 7.60 13.48 20.69
C GLN A 84 7.63 13.73 22.22
N ILE A 85 6.60 14.38 22.77
CA ILE A 85 6.45 14.56 24.22
C ILE A 85 6.29 13.20 24.90
N CYS A 86 5.51 12.27 24.34
CA CYS A 86 5.35 10.93 24.89
C CYS A 86 6.68 10.15 24.90
N PHE A 87 7.48 10.24 23.84
CA PHE A 87 8.83 9.66 23.79
C PHE A 87 9.77 10.30 24.80
N TYR A 88 9.84 11.64 24.84
CA TYR A 88 10.71 12.39 25.74
C TYR A 88 10.40 12.11 27.22
N CYS A 89 9.12 12.11 27.58
CA CYS A 89 8.64 11.83 28.93
C CYS A 89 8.61 10.33 29.28
N LYS A 90 9.03 9.44 28.37
CA LYS A 90 9.01 7.98 28.54
C LYS A 90 7.64 7.46 29.02
N VAL A 91 6.58 7.98 28.42
CA VAL A 91 5.20 7.61 28.74
C VAL A 91 4.99 6.12 28.47
N ARG A 92 4.23 5.44 29.34
CA ARG A 92 3.91 4.01 29.15
C ARG A 92 3.30 3.79 27.75
N PRO A 93 3.69 2.73 27.01
CA PRO A 93 3.24 2.51 25.63
C PRO A 93 1.73 2.55 25.43
N GLN A 94 0.95 2.02 26.39
CA GLN A 94 -0.52 2.06 26.32
C GLN A 94 -1.07 3.49 26.42
N LEU A 95 -0.52 4.30 27.33
CA LEU A 95 -0.95 5.68 27.49
C LEU A 95 -0.53 6.54 26.29
N HIS A 96 0.65 6.26 25.72
CA HIS A 96 1.10 6.86 24.46
C HIS A 96 0.13 6.55 23.31
N ALA A 97 -0.30 5.29 23.16
CA ALA A 97 -1.30 4.94 22.15
C ALA A 97 -2.63 5.69 22.36
N TYR A 98 -3.12 5.79 23.60
CA TYR A 98 -4.37 6.51 23.89
C TYR A 98 -4.31 8.01 23.64
N THR A 99 -3.18 8.66 23.96
CA THR A 99 -3.01 10.08 23.69
C THR A 99 -2.98 10.37 22.19
N LEU A 100 -2.29 9.55 21.40
CA LEU A 100 -2.30 9.67 19.93
C LEU A 100 -3.68 9.43 19.35
N ILE A 101 -4.39 8.37 19.77
CA ILE A 101 -5.76 8.10 19.31
C ILE A 101 -6.67 9.30 19.57
N THR A 102 -6.53 9.93 20.75
CA THR A 102 -7.38 11.06 21.12
C THR A 102 -7.09 12.27 20.22
N VAL A 103 -5.82 12.64 20.05
CA VAL A 103 -5.42 13.75 19.17
C VAL A 103 -5.85 13.50 17.72
N ASP A 104 -5.71 12.27 17.24
CA ASP A 104 -6.02 11.90 15.85
C ASP A 104 -7.52 11.86 15.59
N LEU A 105 -8.31 11.32 16.51
CA LEU A 105 -9.77 11.35 16.42
C LEU A 105 -10.32 12.78 16.55
N THR A 106 -9.73 13.62 17.41
CA THR A 106 -10.10 15.04 17.49
C THR A 106 -9.76 15.76 16.18
N SER A 107 -8.61 15.48 15.58
CA SER A 107 -8.21 16.07 14.29
C SER A 107 -9.14 15.62 13.16
N ALA A 108 -9.49 14.33 13.13
CA ALA A 108 -10.48 13.79 12.21
C ALA A 108 -11.86 14.45 12.40
N TYR A 109 -12.30 14.63 13.65
CA TYR A 109 -13.55 15.32 13.98
C TYR A 109 -13.57 16.76 13.46
N VAL A 110 -12.50 17.53 13.65
CA VAL A 110 -12.40 18.91 13.15
C VAL A 110 -12.48 18.97 11.62
N LEU A 111 -11.90 17.96 10.95
CA LEU A 111 -11.81 17.93 9.50
C LEU A 111 -13.13 17.54 8.82
N MET A 112 -13.83 16.52 9.32
CA MET A 112 -15.03 15.94 8.66
C MET A 112 -16.33 16.01 9.48
N GLY A 113 -16.28 16.39 10.75
CA GLY A 113 -17.42 16.44 11.67
C GLY A 113 -17.75 15.11 12.35
N GLY A 114 -18.58 15.17 13.40
CA GLY A 114 -18.88 14.03 14.28
C GLY A 114 -19.72 12.93 13.65
N GLY A 115 -20.73 13.28 12.84
CA GLY A 115 -21.59 12.29 12.17
C GLY A 115 -20.79 11.35 11.26
N PRO A 116 -20.03 11.87 10.28
CA PRO A 116 -19.21 11.04 9.41
C PRO A 116 -18.14 10.26 10.16
N LEU A 117 -17.48 10.86 11.17
CA LEU A 117 -16.52 10.17 12.02
C LEU A 117 -17.15 8.98 12.77
N ALA A 118 -18.36 9.13 13.31
CA ALA A 118 -19.06 8.07 14.03
C ALA A 118 -19.34 6.86 13.12
N VAL A 119 -19.70 7.09 11.85
CA VAL A 119 -19.88 6.01 10.87
C VAL A 119 -18.58 5.23 10.64
N LEU A 120 -17.45 5.94 10.49
CA LEU A 120 -16.13 5.31 10.28
C LEU A 120 -15.70 4.50 11.52
N VAL A 121 -15.90 5.03 12.72
CA VAL A 121 -15.58 4.35 13.98
C VAL A 121 -16.47 3.10 14.15
N PHE A 122 -17.77 3.23 13.86
CA PHE A 122 -18.70 2.10 13.89
C PHE A 122 -18.26 0.97 12.94
N SER A 123 -17.87 1.32 11.71
CA SER A 123 -17.36 0.35 10.74
C SER A 123 -16.09 -0.36 11.20
N ALA A 124 -15.17 0.35 11.84
CA ALA A 124 -14.00 -0.27 12.46
C ALA A 124 -14.41 -1.25 13.56
N ILE A 125 -15.29 -0.85 14.48
CA ILE A 125 -15.80 -1.72 15.57
C ILE A 125 -16.51 -2.95 15.01
N LEU A 126 -17.33 -2.80 13.96
CA LEU A 126 -18.01 -3.91 13.31
C LEU A 126 -17.02 -4.95 12.79
N ILE A 127 -15.98 -4.52 12.06
CA ILE A 127 -14.93 -5.42 11.57
C ILE A 127 -14.13 -6.04 12.73
N PHE A 128 -13.88 -5.29 13.81
CA PHE A 128 -13.27 -5.85 15.01
C PHE A 128 -14.08 -7.03 15.55
N VAL A 129 -15.39 -6.85 15.75
CA VAL A 129 -16.29 -7.89 16.27
C VAL A 129 -16.32 -9.09 15.32
N VAL A 130 -16.46 -8.87 14.02
CA VAL A 130 -16.48 -9.94 13.01
C VAL A 130 -15.16 -10.73 12.99
N SER A 131 -14.03 -10.06 13.16
CA SER A 131 -12.71 -10.71 13.17
C SER A 131 -12.49 -11.63 14.37
N LEU A 132 -13.25 -11.49 15.47
CA LEU A 132 -13.19 -12.38 16.63
C LEU A 132 -13.59 -13.83 16.28
N ALA A 133 -14.38 -14.02 15.22
CA ALA A 133 -14.78 -15.34 14.75
C ALA A 133 -13.61 -16.17 14.18
N GLY A 134 -12.45 -15.56 13.89
CA GLY A 134 -11.28 -16.26 13.34
C GLY A 134 -11.47 -16.76 11.90
N LYS A 135 -12.47 -16.23 11.18
CA LYS A 135 -12.81 -16.64 9.80
C LYS A 135 -12.56 -15.48 8.85
N THR A 136 -11.53 -15.60 8.00
CA THR A 136 -11.16 -14.55 7.03
C THR A 136 -12.25 -14.27 6.01
N TRP A 137 -13.01 -15.29 5.61
CA TRP A 137 -14.12 -15.11 4.66
C TRP A 137 -15.25 -14.25 5.25
N LEU A 138 -15.54 -14.36 6.56
CA LEU A 138 -16.52 -13.47 7.23
C LEU A 138 -16.10 -12.01 7.14
N VAL A 139 -14.81 -11.75 7.40
CA VAL A 139 -14.24 -10.40 7.33
C VAL A 139 -14.38 -9.84 5.91
N TRP A 140 -14.02 -10.62 4.88
CA TRP A 140 -14.20 -10.22 3.49
C TRP A 140 -15.67 -9.99 3.13
N SER A 141 -16.58 -10.89 3.50
CA SER A 141 -18.01 -10.75 3.20
C SER A 141 -18.60 -9.47 3.79
N VAL A 142 -18.32 -9.19 5.07
CA VAL A 142 -18.81 -7.98 5.73
C VAL A 142 -18.16 -6.73 5.14
N ALA A 143 -16.85 -6.76 4.86
CA ALA A 143 -16.16 -5.62 4.26
C ALA A 143 -16.67 -5.28 2.86
N ILE A 144 -16.87 -6.29 2.00
CA ILE A 144 -17.40 -6.10 0.64
C ILE A 144 -18.84 -5.58 0.70
N ALA A 145 -19.68 -6.15 1.58
CA ALA A 145 -21.05 -5.67 1.76
C ALA A 145 -21.09 -4.21 2.23
N MET A 146 -20.18 -3.84 3.14
CA MET A 146 -20.05 -2.47 3.64
C MET A 146 -19.56 -1.51 2.56
N MET A 147 -18.55 -1.89 1.77
CA MET A 147 -18.06 -1.11 0.63
C MET A 147 -19.17 -0.89 -0.40
N TYR A 148 -19.89 -1.95 -0.78
CA TYR A 148 -21.02 -1.89 -1.69
C TYR A 148 -22.13 -0.96 -1.18
N TYR A 149 -22.48 -1.06 0.10
CA TYR A 149 -23.48 -0.18 0.71
C TYR A 149 -23.05 1.29 0.60
N TRP A 150 -21.80 1.62 0.94
CA TRP A 150 -21.33 3.00 0.90
C TRP A 150 -21.32 3.59 -0.50
N ASP A 151 -20.97 2.78 -1.50
CA ASP A 151 -20.92 3.22 -2.88
C ASP A 151 -22.33 3.30 -3.51
N SER A 152 -23.28 2.50 -3.03
CA SER A 152 -24.68 2.47 -3.51
C SER A 152 -25.53 3.58 -2.92
N VAL A 153 -25.13 4.13 -1.76
CA VAL A 153 -25.88 5.18 -1.07
C VAL A 153 -25.58 6.53 -1.74
N THR A 154 -26.28 6.76 -2.86
CA THR A 154 -26.12 7.93 -3.73
C THR A 154 -26.35 9.27 -3.02
N TRP A 155 -27.17 9.32 -1.95
CA TRP A 155 -27.37 10.55 -1.18
C TRP A 155 -26.11 10.97 -0.41
N LEU A 156 -25.33 10.01 0.10
CA LEU A 156 -24.10 10.30 0.86
C LEU A 156 -23.01 10.82 -0.08
N THR A 157 -22.93 10.30 -1.32
CA THR A 157 -22.01 10.81 -2.35
C THR A 157 -22.47 12.14 -2.96
N TRP A 158 -23.78 12.34 -3.15
CA TRP A 158 -24.34 13.56 -3.77
C TRP A 158 -24.36 14.76 -2.81
N TYR A 159 -24.64 14.53 -1.53
CA TYR A 159 -24.66 15.59 -0.50
C TYR A 159 -23.25 16.01 -0.06
N ILE A 160 -22.28 15.09 -0.10
CA ILE A 160 -20.93 15.33 0.44
C ILE A 160 -19.92 15.65 -0.68
N GLY A 161 -20.16 15.23 -1.94
CA GLY A 161 -19.24 15.51 -3.05
C GLY A 161 -17.82 14.93 -2.84
N TYR A 162 -16.85 15.44 -3.60
CA TYR A 162 -15.42 15.12 -3.38
C TYR A 162 -14.94 15.82 -2.11
N SER A 163 -14.95 15.10 -0.99
CA SER A 163 -14.79 15.65 0.35
C SER A 163 -13.73 14.90 1.15
N HIS A 164 -13.28 15.52 2.24
CA HIS A 164 -12.39 14.88 3.21
C HIS A 164 -12.98 13.56 3.74
N PHE A 165 -14.29 13.50 3.98
CA PHE A 165 -14.94 12.26 4.39
C PHE A 165 -14.81 11.16 3.34
N ALA A 166 -15.18 11.42 2.08
CA ALA A 166 -15.15 10.41 1.02
C ALA A 166 -13.73 9.86 0.81
N PHE A 167 -12.73 10.75 0.85
CA PHE A 167 -11.34 10.38 0.69
C PHE A 167 -10.84 9.53 1.88
N ILE A 168 -11.07 9.99 3.12
CA ILE A 168 -10.66 9.27 4.34
C ILE A 168 -11.39 7.93 4.47
N ALA A 169 -12.67 7.88 4.11
CA ALA A 169 -13.46 6.66 4.05
C ALA A 169 -12.79 5.60 3.16
N GLY A 170 -12.26 5.99 1.99
CA GLY A 170 -11.48 5.11 1.11
C GLY A 170 -10.29 4.47 1.82
N PHE A 171 -9.48 5.27 2.53
CA PHE A 171 -8.33 4.77 3.28
C PHE A 171 -8.73 3.90 4.49
N ILE A 172 -9.81 4.25 5.20
CA ILE A 172 -10.27 3.45 6.33
C ILE A 172 -10.83 2.11 5.86
N LYS A 173 -11.58 2.06 4.75
CA LYS A 173 -12.10 0.83 4.14
C LYS A 173 -11.00 -0.22 3.92
N ILE A 174 -9.83 0.19 3.41
CA ILE A 174 -8.73 -0.76 3.17
C ILE A 174 -7.99 -1.14 4.46
N ARG A 175 -7.87 -0.20 5.41
CA ARG A 175 -7.26 -0.45 6.73
C ARG A 175 -8.06 -1.46 7.55
N ILE A 176 -9.37 -1.27 7.71
CA ILE A 176 -10.19 -2.20 8.49
C ILE A 176 -10.11 -3.63 7.92
N VAL A 177 -10.05 -3.79 6.59
CA VAL A 177 -9.85 -5.10 5.95
C VAL A 177 -8.48 -5.66 6.32
N SER A 178 -7.41 -4.87 6.18
CA SER A 178 -6.06 -5.32 6.54
C SER A 178 -5.99 -5.74 8.01
N PHE A 179 -6.60 -4.98 8.94
CA PHE A 179 -6.63 -5.34 10.35
C PHE A 179 -7.44 -6.62 10.60
N GLY A 180 -8.67 -6.65 10.08
CA GLY A 180 -9.62 -7.73 10.34
C GLY A 180 -9.09 -9.08 9.86
N LEU A 181 -8.44 -9.11 8.69
CA LEU A 181 -7.82 -10.33 8.16
C LEU A 181 -6.66 -10.80 9.04
N GLU A 182 -5.78 -9.90 9.48
CA GLU A 182 -4.63 -10.23 10.31
C GLU A 182 -5.07 -10.73 11.70
N LYS A 183 -6.08 -10.10 12.32
CA LYS A 183 -6.67 -10.56 13.57
C LYS A 183 -7.40 -11.90 13.41
N ALA A 184 -8.15 -12.10 12.33
CA ALA A 184 -8.82 -13.37 12.07
C ALA A 184 -7.81 -14.52 11.86
N LYS A 185 -6.72 -14.28 11.11
CA LYS A 185 -5.62 -15.24 10.94
C LYS A 185 -4.96 -15.58 12.28
N TYR A 186 -4.70 -14.58 13.13
CA TYR A 186 -4.19 -14.80 14.49
C TYR A 186 -5.10 -15.74 15.28
N ARG A 187 -6.41 -15.43 15.35
CA ARG A 187 -7.37 -16.25 16.10
C ARG A 187 -7.50 -17.67 15.56
N ALA A 188 -7.53 -17.84 14.24
CA ALA A 188 -7.51 -19.16 13.60
C ALA A 188 -6.27 -19.98 14.00
N SER A 189 -5.09 -19.34 14.01
CA SER A 189 -3.85 -20.01 14.39
C SER A 189 -3.82 -20.45 15.85
N GLN A 190 -4.36 -19.63 16.76
CA GLN A 190 -4.44 -19.98 18.17
C GLN A 190 -5.43 -21.12 18.42
N ALA A 191 -6.59 -21.10 17.75
CA ALA A 191 -7.54 -22.21 17.80
C ALA A 191 -6.93 -23.53 17.29
N ALA A 192 -6.16 -23.47 16.19
CA ALA A 192 -5.44 -24.61 15.66
C ALA A 192 -4.40 -25.15 16.66
N ARG A 193 -3.57 -24.28 17.25
CA ARG A 193 -2.57 -24.65 18.28
C ARG A 193 -3.23 -25.29 19.51
N ALA A 194 -4.33 -24.73 20.00
CA ALA A 194 -5.09 -25.29 21.13
C ALA A 194 -5.62 -26.70 20.80
N SER A 195 -6.17 -26.90 19.60
CA SER A 195 -6.66 -28.21 19.15
C SER A 195 -5.55 -29.25 19.02
N GLN A 196 -4.36 -28.85 18.55
CA GLN A 196 -3.18 -29.72 18.45
C GLN A 196 -2.67 -30.11 19.84
N SER A 197 -2.57 -29.17 20.78
CA SER A 197 -2.18 -29.44 22.17
C SER A 197 -3.15 -30.39 22.87
N ALA A 198 -4.46 -30.21 22.66
CA ALA A 198 -5.48 -31.11 23.20
C ALA A 198 -5.34 -32.54 22.64
N ARG A 199 -5.13 -32.69 21.32
CA ARG A 199 -4.87 -34.00 20.69
C ARG A 199 -3.60 -34.66 21.21
N ALA A 200 -2.49 -33.91 21.33
CA ALA A 200 -1.24 -34.42 21.87
C ALA A 200 -1.39 -34.90 23.33
N SER A 201 -2.12 -34.14 24.15
CA SER A 201 -2.43 -34.51 25.53
C SER A 201 -3.31 -35.76 25.64
N GLN A 202 -4.19 -36.00 24.67
CA GLN A 202 -5.01 -37.20 24.59
C GLN A 202 -4.18 -38.43 24.17
N VAL A 203 -3.31 -38.28 23.16
CA VAL A 203 -2.40 -39.35 22.73
C VAL A 203 -1.43 -39.73 23.86
N ALA A 204 -0.84 -38.75 24.56
CA ALA A 204 0.05 -39.00 25.68
C ALA A 204 -0.66 -39.78 26.81
N ARG A 205 -1.90 -39.41 27.15
CA ARG A 205 -2.72 -40.15 28.13
C ARG A 205 -3.03 -41.57 27.67
N ALA A 206 -3.37 -41.77 26.39
CA ALA A 206 -3.60 -43.09 25.83
C ALA A 206 -2.33 -43.96 25.85
N SER A 207 -1.16 -43.39 25.51
CA SER A 207 0.13 -44.09 25.57
C SER A 207 0.54 -44.44 27.01
N GLN A 208 0.29 -43.56 27.99
CA GLN A 208 0.51 -43.87 29.40
C GLN A 208 -0.42 -44.98 29.90
N ALA A 209 -1.70 -44.94 29.55
CA ALA A 209 -2.65 -45.99 29.88
C ALA A 209 -2.27 -47.35 29.24
N ALA A 210 -1.80 -47.33 27.98
CA ALA A 210 -1.30 -48.51 27.28
C ALA A 210 -0.02 -49.09 27.94
N ARG A 211 0.91 -48.23 28.37
CA ARG A 211 2.11 -48.64 29.11
C ARG A 211 1.77 -49.18 30.50
N ALA A 212 0.82 -48.58 31.21
CA ALA A 212 0.35 -49.07 32.51
C ALA A 212 -0.32 -50.45 32.38
N SER A 213 -1.12 -50.65 31.33
CA SER A 213 -1.74 -51.96 31.06
C SER A 213 -0.74 -53.00 30.56
N GLN A 214 0.28 -52.63 29.79
CA GLN A 214 1.41 -53.52 29.47
C GLN A 214 2.26 -53.85 30.70
N SER A 215 2.52 -52.89 31.59
CA SER A 215 3.24 -53.11 32.85
C SER A 215 2.45 -54.01 33.81
N ALA A 216 1.12 -53.89 33.84
CA ALA A 216 0.25 -54.80 34.59
C ALA A 216 0.25 -56.21 33.98
N ARG A 217 0.40 -56.33 32.66
CA ARG A 217 0.48 -57.61 31.94
C ARG A 217 1.87 -58.26 31.99
N ALA A 218 2.93 -57.47 32.22
CA ALA A 218 4.32 -57.90 32.36
C ALA A 218 4.67 -58.40 33.78
N GLN A 219 3.74 -58.37 34.74
CA GLN A 219 3.92 -59.04 36.05
C GLN A 219 3.71 -60.57 36.02
N VAL A 220 3.55 -61.16 34.82
CA VAL A 220 3.51 -62.62 34.62
C VAL A 220 4.51 -63.01 33.52
N GLY A 221 5.69 -63.48 33.90
CA GLY A 221 6.66 -64.16 33.01
C GLY A 221 8.10 -63.61 33.04
N PRO A 222 9.14 -64.48 33.04
CA PRO A 222 10.47 -64.15 33.58
C PRO A 222 11.45 -63.47 32.59
N LEU A 223 12.49 -62.89 33.21
CA LEU A 223 13.64 -62.21 32.61
C LEU A 223 14.43 -63.06 31.61
N GLU A 224 14.86 -62.43 30.52
CA GLU A 224 16.13 -62.74 29.85
C GLU A 224 16.87 -61.46 29.47
N GLN A 225 18.14 -61.40 29.90
CA GLN A 225 19.14 -60.39 29.57
C GLN A 225 19.63 -60.57 28.13
N SER A 226 19.98 -59.48 27.44
CA SER A 226 21.16 -59.50 26.57
C SER A 226 21.78 -58.11 26.39
N LEU A 227 23.11 -58.15 26.36
CA LEU A 227 24.10 -57.08 26.28
C LEU A 227 24.29 -56.53 24.85
N SER A 228 25.08 -55.45 24.80
CA SER A 228 25.91 -54.96 23.67
C SER A 228 25.18 -53.98 22.73
N SER A 229 25.81 -52.98 22.11
CA SER A 229 27.23 -52.66 21.90
C SER A 229 27.38 -51.17 21.53
N ALA A 230 28.61 -50.70 21.60
CA ALA A 230 29.09 -49.37 21.28
C ALA A 230 29.23 -49.09 19.76
N GLY A 231 29.43 -47.80 19.44
CA GLY A 231 29.97 -47.29 18.17
C GLY A 231 29.04 -46.28 17.51
N SER A 232 29.45 -45.19 16.87
CA SER A 232 30.77 -44.56 16.64
C SER A 232 30.50 -43.24 15.90
N SER A 233 31.48 -42.33 15.90
CA SER A 233 31.81 -41.32 14.85
C SER A 233 30.68 -40.39 14.35
N GLY A 234 30.77 -39.06 14.48
CA GLY A 234 31.89 -38.24 14.04
C GLY A 234 31.68 -37.81 12.58
N GLY A 235 31.07 -36.66 12.34
CA GLY A 235 30.83 -36.10 11.00
C GLY A 235 30.62 -34.58 11.07
N GLN A 236 31.73 -33.84 11.12
CA GLN A 236 31.75 -32.40 10.88
C GLN A 236 31.59 -32.14 9.37
N ASN A 237 30.48 -31.52 8.96
CA ASN A 237 30.35 -30.94 7.63
C ASN A 237 30.65 -29.45 7.72
N ASN A 238 31.81 -29.07 7.18
CA ASN A 238 32.20 -27.67 7.02
C ASN A 238 31.45 -27.06 5.79
N PRO A 239 30.96 -25.82 5.88
CA PRO A 239 30.16 -25.18 4.84
C PRO A 239 31.07 -24.33 3.96
N THR A 240 31.41 -24.80 2.76
CA THR A 240 32.04 -23.96 1.75
C THR A 240 31.52 -24.41 0.40
N ASP A 241 30.49 -23.71 -0.09
CA ASP A 241 30.06 -23.61 -1.51
C ASP A 241 28.72 -22.86 -1.66
N GLN A 242 28.10 -22.40 -0.57
CA GLN A 242 26.91 -21.53 -0.61
C GLN A 242 27.20 -20.02 -0.51
N GLU A 243 28.43 -19.61 -0.20
CA GLU A 243 28.74 -18.19 0.04
C GLU A 243 29.02 -17.36 -1.22
N ASN A 244 29.31 -17.98 -2.36
CA ASN A 244 29.67 -17.24 -3.59
C ASN A 244 28.49 -17.01 -4.57
N MET A 245 27.29 -17.53 -4.28
CA MET A 245 26.04 -17.16 -4.98
C MET A 245 25.11 -16.24 -4.16
N ALA A 246 25.51 -15.87 -2.94
CA ALA A 246 24.78 -14.93 -2.09
C ALA A 246 25.16 -13.46 -2.38
N MET A 247 26.34 -13.19 -2.95
CA MET A 247 26.83 -11.83 -3.20
C MET A 247 26.20 -11.12 -4.42
N ILE A 248 25.56 -11.84 -5.35
CA ILE A 248 24.93 -11.21 -6.53
C ILE A 248 23.41 -10.99 -6.33
N LYS A 249 22.78 -11.66 -5.36
CA LYS A 249 21.38 -11.39 -4.97
C LYS A 249 21.21 -10.27 -3.93
N ASN A 250 22.30 -9.86 -3.28
CA ASN A 250 22.28 -8.87 -2.20
C ASN A 250 22.43 -7.40 -2.65
N HIS A 251 22.45 -7.11 -3.96
CA HIS A 251 22.45 -5.72 -4.45
C HIS A 251 21.10 -5.24 -5.01
N GLU A 252 20.12 -6.13 -5.21
CA GLU A 252 18.74 -5.76 -5.59
C GLU A 252 17.72 -5.89 -4.46
N ALA A 253 18.13 -6.40 -3.29
CA ALA A 253 17.27 -6.67 -2.14
C ALA A 253 17.24 -5.55 -1.08
N THR A 254 17.95 -4.43 -1.29
CA THR A 254 18.23 -3.48 -0.20
C THR A 254 17.33 -2.23 -0.18
N ASN A 255 16.22 -2.18 -0.92
CA ASN A 255 15.23 -1.09 -0.79
C ASN A 255 13.81 -1.47 -1.25
N LEU A 256 13.40 -2.71 -0.96
CA LEU A 256 12.00 -3.06 -0.81
C LEU A 256 11.81 -3.30 0.67
N THR A 257 11.03 -2.47 1.36
CA THR A 257 10.61 -2.71 2.74
C THR A 257 10.17 -4.17 2.86
N GLN A 258 10.97 -4.98 3.56
CA GLN A 258 10.73 -6.40 3.73
C GLN A 258 9.39 -6.59 4.44
N VAL A 259 8.36 -6.94 3.68
CA VAL A 259 7.26 -7.74 4.20
C VAL A 259 7.25 -9.00 3.34
N PRO A 260 7.82 -10.09 3.88
CA PRO A 260 6.92 -11.14 4.28
C PRO A 260 7.38 -11.85 5.56
N GLU A 261 6.62 -11.68 6.64
CA GLU A 261 6.27 -12.84 7.44
C GLU A 261 4.86 -13.23 6.98
N THR A 262 4.68 -14.45 6.48
CA THR A 262 3.38 -14.98 6.06
C THR A 262 2.66 -15.72 7.19
N GLY A 263 3.30 -15.82 8.37
CA GLY A 263 2.74 -16.44 9.57
C GLY A 263 1.63 -15.60 10.20
N PRO A 264 0.88 -16.08 11.20
CA PRO A 264 -0.01 -15.24 12.02
C PRO A 264 0.79 -14.20 12.84
N LEU A 265 0.11 -13.16 13.36
CA LEU A 265 0.73 -12.24 14.33
C LEU A 265 1.14 -12.97 15.62
N ASP A 266 2.03 -12.39 16.42
CA ASP A 266 2.43 -12.97 17.71
C ASP A 266 1.50 -12.58 18.86
N ILE A 267 0.97 -11.35 18.82
CA ILE A 267 0.15 -10.75 19.88
C ILE A 267 -1.25 -10.50 19.33
N ASP A 268 -2.29 -10.75 20.14
CA ASP A 268 -3.66 -10.44 19.76
C ASP A 268 -3.87 -8.92 19.63
N PRO A 269 -4.27 -8.43 18.45
CA PRO A 269 -4.61 -7.03 18.26
C PRO A 269 -5.80 -6.57 19.11
N SER A 270 -5.66 -5.52 19.89
CA SER A 270 -6.75 -4.93 20.66
C SER A 270 -7.61 -3.98 19.82
N LEU A 271 -8.76 -3.54 20.37
CA LEU A 271 -9.55 -2.46 19.74
C LEU A 271 -8.77 -1.15 19.71
N CYS A 272 -7.92 -0.90 20.70
CA CYS A 272 -7.00 0.24 20.72
C CYS A 272 -6.05 0.20 19.52
N ASP A 273 -5.45 -0.96 19.21
CA ASP A 273 -4.58 -1.11 18.05
C ASP A 273 -5.33 -0.84 16.73
N LEU A 274 -6.62 -1.22 16.65
CA LEU A 274 -7.45 -0.93 15.48
C LEU A 274 -7.70 0.56 15.31
N LEU A 275 -8.10 1.24 16.39
CA LEU A 275 -8.40 2.68 16.35
C LEU A 275 -7.16 3.49 16.04
N LEU A 276 -6.03 3.17 16.68
CA LEU A 276 -4.73 3.78 16.39
C LEU A 276 -4.39 3.61 14.90
N TYR A 277 -4.50 2.38 14.37
CA TYR A 277 -4.19 2.12 12.97
C TYR A 277 -5.14 2.79 11.97
N CYS A 278 -6.45 2.74 12.21
CA CYS A 278 -7.42 3.28 11.26
C CYS A 278 -7.39 4.81 11.21
N PHE A 279 -7.24 5.45 12.36
CA PHE A 279 -7.32 6.90 12.48
C PHE A 279 -5.96 7.60 12.55
N TYR A 280 -4.85 6.84 12.44
CA TYR A 280 -3.50 7.38 12.44
C TYR A 280 -3.34 8.58 11.51
N TRP A 281 -3.21 9.77 12.11
CA TRP A 281 -3.29 11.06 11.42
C TRP A 281 -2.32 11.21 10.24
N PRO A 282 -1.01 10.89 10.36
CA PRO A 282 -0.03 11.13 9.31
C PRO A 282 -0.35 10.50 7.96
N THR A 283 -1.18 9.46 7.93
CA THR A 283 -1.60 8.79 6.68
C THR A 283 -3.12 8.73 6.52
N LEU A 284 -3.88 9.40 7.39
CA LEU A 284 -5.34 9.37 7.40
C LEU A 284 -5.93 9.81 6.07
N GLU A 285 -5.37 10.89 5.52
CA GLU A 285 -5.54 11.31 4.13
C GLU A 285 -4.17 11.52 3.47
N PHE A 286 -4.11 11.27 2.16
CA PHE A 286 -2.96 11.58 1.30
C PHE A 286 -1.65 10.88 1.71
N GLY A 287 -1.72 9.81 2.49
CA GLY A 287 -0.57 8.97 2.84
C GLY A 287 -0.56 7.63 2.09
N PRO A 288 0.59 6.94 2.04
CA PRO A 288 0.63 5.60 1.47
C PRO A 288 -0.21 4.63 2.30
N ILE A 289 -0.78 3.62 1.65
CA ILE A 289 -1.51 2.55 2.34
C ILE A 289 -0.53 1.72 3.16
N LEU A 290 -0.70 1.73 4.49
CA LEU A 290 0.08 0.93 5.43
C LEU A 290 -0.61 -0.42 5.65
N ILE A 291 0.11 -1.53 5.59
CA ILE A 291 -0.41 -2.84 6.03
C ILE A 291 -0.38 -2.91 7.55
N TYR A 292 -1.47 -3.37 8.16
CA TYR A 292 -1.61 -3.44 9.61
C TYR A 292 -0.41 -4.10 10.31
N ARG A 293 0.08 -5.24 9.80
CA ARG A 293 1.22 -5.94 10.38
C ARG A 293 2.48 -5.08 10.45
N GLY A 294 2.84 -4.43 9.35
CA GLY A 294 4.03 -3.56 9.29
C GLY A 294 3.88 -2.37 10.22
N PHE A 295 2.71 -1.72 10.18
CA PHE A 295 2.36 -0.64 11.10
C PHE A 295 2.49 -1.06 12.57
N HIS A 296 1.85 -2.17 12.94
CA HIS A 296 1.81 -2.67 14.32
C HIS A 296 3.18 -3.03 14.85
N ARG A 297 4.02 -3.66 14.02
CA ARG A 297 5.40 -4.01 14.37
C ARG A 297 6.21 -2.74 14.63
N ASP A 298 6.26 -1.84 13.66
CA ASP A 298 7.13 -0.66 13.70
C ASP A 298 6.70 0.30 14.84
N ILE A 299 5.40 0.58 14.98
CA ILE A 299 4.89 1.49 16.01
C ILE A 299 5.10 0.95 17.42
N LYS A 300 4.88 -0.37 17.64
CA LYS A 300 5.16 -0.99 18.93
C LYS A 300 6.65 -0.98 19.22
N GLN A 301 7.47 -1.36 18.25
CA GLN A 301 8.92 -1.33 18.41
C GLN A 301 9.39 0.07 18.86
N ALA A 302 8.89 1.13 18.23
CA ALA A 302 9.19 2.50 18.62
C ALA A 302 8.70 2.81 20.06
N MET A 303 7.40 2.59 20.35
CA MET A 303 6.82 2.90 21.67
C MET A 303 7.44 2.13 22.82
N PHE A 304 7.88 0.88 22.60
CA PHE A 304 8.56 0.07 23.62
C PHE A 304 10.06 0.37 23.72
N SER A 305 10.66 1.00 22.69
CA SER A 305 12.05 1.41 22.75
C SER A 305 12.22 2.64 23.65
N GLN A 306 13.06 2.52 24.68
CA GLN A 306 13.25 3.59 25.67
C GLN A 306 14.04 4.81 25.14
N HIS A 307 14.56 4.73 23.92
CA HIS A 307 15.47 5.73 23.33
C HIS A 307 15.16 6.01 21.85
N PHE A 308 13.89 5.92 21.44
CA PHE A 308 13.53 6.33 20.09
C PHE A 308 13.83 7.83 19.89
N SER A 309 14.64 8.14 18.88
CA SER A 309 14.87 9.51 18.43
C SER A 309 14.85 9.55 16.90
N PRO A 310 13.97 10.36 16.29
CA PRO A 310 13.92 10.48 14.84
C PRO A 310 15.10 11.32 14.34
N ASP A 311 15.61 10.97 13.15
CA ASP A 311 16.58 11.80 12.43
C ASP A 311 15.88 13.03 11.84
N THR A 312 15.66 14.04 12.69
CA THR A 312 14.95 15.27 12.33
C THR A 312 15.66 16.03 11.21
N CYS A 313 16.99 15.98 11.12
CA CYS A 313 17.73 16.68 10.07
C CYS A 313 17.44 16.07 8.70
N ASP A 314 17.51 14.74 8.58
CA ASP A 314 17.17 14.07 7.34
C ASP A 314 15.68 14.21 7.01
N ILE A 315 14.78 14.12 8.00
CA ILE A 315 13.34 14.38 7.80
C ILE A 315 13.10 15.77 7.21
N LEU A 316 13.69 16.82 7.79
CA LEU A 316 13.54 18.19 7.31
C LEU A 316 14.12 18.38 5.91
N LYS A 317 15.29 17.79 5.62
CA LYS A 317 15.90 17.79 4.28
C LYS A 317 14.96 17.16 3.25
N GLN A 318 14.33 16.05 3.59
CA GLN A 318 13.40 15.36 2.70
C GLN A 318 12.09 16.13 2.52
N LEU A 319 11.58 16.78 3.57
CA LEU A 319 10.43 17.69 3.49
C LEU A 319 10.72 18.89 2.59
N LEU A 320 11.91 19.50 2.67
CA LEU A 320 12.33 20.58 1.77
C LEU A 320 12.37 20.11 0.30
N ARG A 321 12.88 18.90 0.05
CA ARG A 321 12.84 18.30 -1.29
C ARG A 321 11.41 18.09 -1.79
N ILE A 322 10.49 17.68 -0.92
CA ILE A 322 9.07 17.51 -1.27
C ILE A 322 8.42 18.88 -1.54
N ALA A 323 8.74 19.90 -0.76
CA ALA A 323 8.26 21.26 -0.97
C ALA A 323 8.68 21.80 -2.35
N PHE A 324 9.92 21.53 -2.78
CA PHE A 324 10.36 21.83 -4.15
C PHE A 324 9.45 21.18 -5.21
N TRP A 325 9.13 19.89 -5.06
CA TRP A 325 8.24 19.19 -6.00
C TRP A 325 6.81 19.73 -5.98
N PHE A 326 6.32 20.16 -4.81
CA PHE A 326 5.03 20.82 -4.71
C PHE A 326 5.02 22.17 -5.45
N VAL A 327 6.05 22.99 -5.29
CA VAL A 327 6.20 24.25 -6.05
C VAL A 327 6.31 23.98 -7.55
N PHE A 328 7.00 22.91 -7.95
CA PHE A 328 7.08 22.48 -9.35
C PHE A 328 5.72 22.06 -9.91
N LEU A 329 4.91 21.31 -9.16
CA LEU A 329 3.53 20.98 -9.53
C LEU A 329 2.67 22.23 -9.73
N GLU A 330 2.73 23.15 -8.76
CA GLU A 330 2.00 24.41 -8.83
C GLU A 330 2.47 25.25 -10.03
N PHE A 331 3.77 25.30 -10.33
CA PHE A 331 4.28 25.96 -11.53
C PHE A 331 3.73 25.32 -12.81
N GLN A 332 3.76 23.99 -12.92
CA GLN A 332 3.35 23.25 -14.12
C GLN A 332 1.89 23.56 -14.56
N VAL A 333 0.98 23.67 -13.60
CA VAL A 333 -0.46 23.93 -13.87
C VAL A 333 -0.73 25.35 -14.38
N HIS A 334 0.25 26.25 -14.38
CA HIS A 334 0.15 27.57 -15.01
C HIS A 334 0.46 27.57 -16.51
N PHE A 335 1.03 26.48 -17.03
CA PHE A 335 1.52 26.42 -18.41
C PHE A 335 0.79 25.37 -19.26
N LEU A 336 0.55 24.18 -18.71
CA LEU A 336 0.11 23.05 -19.55
C LEU A 336 -1.42 22.88 -19.61
N TYR A 337 -2.15 23.36 -18.60
CA TYR A 337 -3.61 23.23 -18.48
C TYR A 337 -4.15 21.81 -18.79
N HIS A 338 -3.37 20.79 -18.46
CA HIS A 338 -3.61 19.42 -18.88
C HIS A 338 -4.86 18.81 -18.23
N ASN A 339 -5.24 19.20 -17.01
CA ASN A 339 -6.47 18.69 -16.39
C ASN A 339 -7.69 19.38 -16.98
N ALA A 340 -7.61 20.69 -17.22
CA ALA A 340 -8.68 21.46 -17.87
C ALA A 340 -8.98 20.93 -19.28
N ILE A 341 -7.95 20.70 -20.11
CA ILE A 341 -8.09 20.16 -21.46
C ILE A 341 -8.66 18.73 -21.41
N ALA A 342 -8.11 17.86 -20.56
CA ALA A 342 -8.58 16.47 -20.44
C ALA A 342 -10.04 16.37 -19.95
N SER A 343 -10.50 17.33 -19.14
CA SER A 343 -11.88 17.38 -18.64
C SER A 343 -12.90 17.94 -19.65
N ASN A 344 -12.44 18.47 -20.79
CA ASN A 344 -13.29 19.09 -21.79
C ASN A 344 -13.29 18.27 -23.10
N PRO A 345 -14.32 17.45 -23.35
CA PRO A 345 -14.38 16.57 -24.53
C PRO A 345 -14.20 17.30 -25.86
N ALA A 346 -14.79 18.49 -26.00
CA ALA A 346 -14.72 19.27 -27.23
C ALA A 346 -13.28 19.76 -27.51
N LEU A 347 -12.56 20.19 -26.47
CA LEU A 347 -11.16 20.59 -26.62
C LEU A 347 -10.25 19.39 -26.88
N PHE A 348 -10.53 18.26 -26.22
CA PHE A 348 -9.77 17.03 -26.43
C PHE A 348 -9.89 16.51 -27.88
N GLU A 349 -11.10 16.52 -28.45
CA GLU A 349 -11.35 16.07 -29.82
C GLU A 349 -10.75 17.00 -30.89
N GLN A 350 -10.62 18.29 -30.58
CA GLN A 350 -10.04 19.29 -31.50
C GLN A 350 -8.52 19.43 -31.37
N ALA A 351 -7.92 18.89 -30.30
CA ALA A 351 -6.49 18.99 -30.06
C ALA A 351 -5.68 18.23 -31.12
N THR A 352 -4.53 18.79 -31.49
CA THR A 352 -3.61 18.11 -32.40
C THR A 352 -3.10 16.79 -31.80
N TYR A 353 -2.78 15.79 -32.62
CA TYR A 353 -2.23 14.51 -32.12
C TYR A 353 -0.98 14.69 -31.25
N SER A 354 -0.12 15.67 -31.58
CA SER A 354 1.05 16.01 -30.77
C SER A 354 0.66 16.59 -29.41
N ALA A 355 -0.37 17.44 -29.35
CA ALA A 355 -0.90 17.94 -28.08
C ALA A 355 -1.55 16.83 -27.26
N VAL A 356 -2.29 15.89 -27.88
CA VAL A 356 -2.86 14.72 -27.20
C VAL A 356 -1.76 13.80 -26.64
N ALA A 357 -0.68 13.58 -27.40
CA ALA A 357 0.47 12.84 -26.90
C ALA A 357 1.14 13.55 -25.70
N GLY A 358 1.30 14.87 -25.78
CA GLY A 358 1.81 15.70 -24.69
C GLY A 358 0.89 15.66 -23.46
N LEU A 359 -0.42 15.69 -23.68
CA LEU A 359 -1.46 15.61 -22.66
C LEU A 359 -1.36 14.28 -21.91
N GLY A 360 -1.34 13.15 -22.65
CA GLY A 360 -1.20 11.82 -22.05
C GLY A 360 0.10 11.67 -21.26
N PHE A 361 1.22 12.16 -21.80
CA PHE A 361 2.50 12.13 -21.08
C PHE A 361 2.45 12.94 -19.79
N TRP A 362 2.09 14.22 -19.86
CA TRP A 362 2.12 15.12 -18.70
C TRP A 362 1.04 14.85 -17.67
N HIS A 363 -0.12 14.36 -18.08
CA HIS A 363 -1.15 13.93 -17.14
C HIS A 363 -0.63 12.77 -16.27
N ASN A 364 0.07 11.81 -16.86
CA ASN A 364 0.71 10.72 -16.12
C ASN A 364 1.85 11.22 -15.21
N GLN A 365 2.71 12.14 -15.69
CA GLN A 365 3.77 12.71 -14.86
C GLN A 365 3.21 13.52 -13.69
N TYR A 366 2.17 14.33 -13.93
CA TYR A 366 1.49 15.11 -12.90
C TYR A 366 0.86 14.19 -11.87
N PHE A 367 0.13 13.15 -12.32
CA PHE A 367 -0.46 12.14 -11.44
C PHE A 367 0.59 11.51 -10.52
N MET A 368 1.71 11.03 -11.07
CA MET A 368 2.81 10.50 -10.26
C MET A 368 3.39 11.52 -9.27
N MET A 369 3.64 12.74 -9.75
CA MET A 369 4.27 13.77 -8.93
C MET A 369 3.36 14.22 -7.78
N LYS A 370 2.03 14.24 -7.97
CA LYS A 370 1.07 14.43 -6.87
C LYS A 370 1.32 13.44 -5.74
N TYR A 371 1.44 12.15 -6.04
CA TYR A 371 1.70 11.13 -5.03
C TYR A 371 3.12 11.17 -4.45
N VAL A 372 4.11 11.67 -5.19
CA VAL A 372 5.42 12.00 -4.60
C VAL A 372 5.28 13.05 -3.50
N VAL A 373 4.41 14.04 -3.68
CA VAL A 373 4.14 15.08 -2.66
C VAL A 373 3.27 14.54 -1.53
N PHE A 374 2.11 13.96 -1.86
CA PHE A 374 1.15 13.39 -0.91
C PHE A 374 1.84 12.35 -0.03
N TYR A 375 2.25 11.22 -0.63
CA TYR A 375 2.84 10.12 0.13
C TYR A 375 4.19 10.49 0.71
N GLY A 376 4.96 11.33 0.02
CA GLY A 376 6.24 11.80 0.53
C GLY A 376 6.11 12.56 1.84
N SER A 377 5.18 13.51 1.92
CA SER A 377 4.95 14.33 3.12
C SER A 377 4.48 13.47 4.30
N ALA A 378 3.43 12.69 4.10
CA ALA A 378 2.91 11.72 5.05
C ALA A 378 4.00 10.76 5.56
N SER A 379 4.81 10.20 4.66
CA SER A 379 5.89 9.26 5.02
C SER A 379 6.99 9.91 5.84
N GLN A 380 7.29 11.20 5.63
CA GLN A 380 8.25 11.91 6.47
C GLN A 380 7.70 12.14 7.88
N ILE A 381 6.41 12.47 8.00
CA ILE A 381 5.75 12.65 9.30
C ILE A 381 5.75 11.33 10.09
N CYS A 382 5.47 10.20 9.42
CA CYS A 382 5.49 8.87 10.04
C CYS A 382 6.81 8.50 10.74
N ARG A 383 7.94 9.06 10.26
CA ARG A 383 9.26 8.79 10.84
C ARG A 383 9.41 9.36 12.25
N PHE A 384 8.62 10.37 12.63
CA PHE A 384 8.57 10.86 14.01
C PHE A 384 8.00 9.81 14.98
N ASP A 385 7.26 8.83 14.48
CA ASP A 385 6.67 7.74 15.28
C ASP A 385 7.44 6.41 15.15
N GLY A 386 8.58 6.44 14.45
CA GLY A 386 9.42 5.27 14.21
C GLY A 386 8.92 4.31 13.15
N LEU A 387 7.95 4.73 12.33
CA LEU A 387 7.49 3.94 11.19
C LEU A 387 8.50 4.00 10.04
N SER A 388 8.72 2.86 9.40
CA SER A 388 9.50 2.79 8.17
C SER A 388 8.69 3.41 7.02
N PRO A 389 9.23 4.41 6.30
CA PRO A 389 8.51 5.03 5.19
C PRO A 389 8.30 4.01 4.07
N VAL A 390 7.09 3.98 3.50
CA VAL A 390 6.81 3.21 2.28
C VAL A 390 7.62 3.82 1.13
N ALA A 391 8.12 2.97 0.22
CA ALA A 391 8.88 3.43 -0.93
C ALA A 391 8.05 4.41 -1.78
N ARG A 392 8.71 5.49 -2.24
CA ARG A 392 8.09 6.52 -3.07
C ARG A 392 7.75 5.99 -4.46
N PRO A 393 6.76 6.58 -5.15
CA PRO A 393 6.48 6.25 -6.54
C PRO A 393 7.74 6.38 -7.40
N ARG A 394 8.04 5.35 -8.21
CA ARG A 394 9.12 5.42 -9.21
C ARG A 394 8.68 6.26 -10.40
N CYS A 395 9.67 6.85 -11.09
CA CYS A 395 9.42 7.64 -12.29
C CYS A 395 8.71 6.79 -13.36
N LEU A 396 7.49 7.18 -13.77
CA LEU A 396 6.73 6.44 -14.77
C LEU A 396 7.45 6.37 -16.12
N SER A 397 8.22 7.39 -16.49
CA SER A 397 9.04 7.39 -17.71
C SER A 397 10.21 6.41 -17.67
N TRP A 398 10.56 5.88 -16.50
CA TRP A 398 11.65 4.91 -16.33
C TRP A 398 11.16 3.46 -16.30
N VAL A 399 9.87 3.24 -15.98
CA VAL A 399 9.34 1.89 -15.84
C VAL A 399 8.97 1.32 -17.21
N TYR A 400 9.66 0.26 -17.62
CA TYR A 400 9.50 -0.35 -18.95
C TYR A 400 8.39 -1.40 -19.04
N SER A 401 7.86 -1.86 -17.91
CA SER A 401 6.95 -3.00 -17.84
C SER A 401 5.67 -2.62 -17.08
N PHE A 402 4.50 -2.98 -17.61
CA PHE A 402 3.23 -2.68 -16.95
C PHE A 402 3.11 -3.37 -15.59
N ALA A 403 3.59 -4.61 -15.49
CA ALA A 403 3.68 -5.31 -14.21
C ALA A 403 4.49 -4.53 -13.16
N ASP A 404 5.53 -3.81 -13.56
CA ASP A 404 6.34 -2.99 -12.64
C ASP A 404 5.68 -1.67 -12.30
N ILE A 405 4.89 -1.07 -13.21
CA ILE A 405 4.08 0.13 -12.90
C ILE A 405 3.19 -0.18 -11.70
N TRP A 406 2.49 -1.31 -11.72
CA TRP A 406 1.61 -1.74 -10.62
C TRP A 406 2.36 -2.05 -9.31
N LYS A 407 3.64 -2.42 -9.36
CA LYS A 407 4.45 -2.68 -8.16
C LYS A 407 5.02 -1.42 -7.53
N TYR A 408 5.40 -0.45 -8.37
CA TYR A 408 6.26 0.67 -7.96
C TYR A 408 5.59 2.04 -8.01
N PHE A 409 4.37 2.13 -8.54
CA PHE A 409 3.59 3.36 -8.48
C PHE A 409 2.99 3.56 -7.07
N ASP A 410 2.03 2.72 -6.69
CA ASP A 410 1.46 2.67 -5.34
C ASP A 410 1.90 1.38 -4.64
N VAL A 411 3.05 1.46 -3.98
CA VAL A 411 3.66 0.34 -3.24
C VAL A 411 2.76 -0.11 -2.09
N GLY A 412 1.98 0.79 -1.49
CA GLY A 412 1.07 0.47 -0.38
C GLY A 412 -0.10 -0.39 -0.85
N LEU A 413 -0.80 0.07 -1.89
CA LEU A 413 -1.90 -0.68 -2.51
C LEU A 413 -1.43 -2.01 -3.11
N TYR A 414 -0.25 -2.01 -3.75
CA TYR A 414 0.38 -3.23 -4.25
C TYR A 414 0.62 -4.22 -3.13
N ASN A 415 1.24 -3.79 -2.03
CA ASN A 415 1.54 -4.66 -0.90
C ASN A 415 0.24 -5.21 -0.28
N PHE A 416 -0.79 -4.39 -0.13
CA PHE A 416 -2.10 -4.83 0.34
C PHE A 416 -2.67 -5.93 -0.56
N THR A 417 -2.75 -5.66 -1.86
CA THR A 417 -3.31 -6.58 -2.86
C THR A 417 -2.52 -7.88 -2.91
N LYS A 418 -1.18 -7.77 -2.90
CA LYS A 418 -0.27 -8.92 -2.87
C LYS A 418 -0.51 -9.80 -1.64
N THR A 419 -0.56 -9.19 -0.45
CA THR A 419 -0.58 -9.91 0.83
C THR A 419 -1.95 -10.51 1.15
N HIS A 420 -3.03 -9.80 0.83
CA HIS A 420 -4.38 -10.17 1.27
C HIS A 420 -5.24 -10.81 0.19
N ILE A 421 -4.87 -10.67 -1.09
CA ILE A 421 -5.62 -11.20 -2.23
C ILE A 421 -4.75 -12.15 -3.05
N TYR A 422 -3.67 -11.66 -3.65
CA TYR A 422 -2.89 -12.42 -4.63
C TYR A 422 -2.25 -13.69 -4.04
N ILE A 423 -1.49 -13.58 -2.95
CA ILE A 423 -0.80 -14.70 -2.32
C ILE A 423 -1.80 -15.73 -1.74
N PRO A 424 -2.83 -15.33 -0.97
CA PRO A 424 -3.84 -16.28 -0.47
C PRO A 424 -4.59 -17.05 -1.56
N MET A 425 -4.75 -16.47 -2.75
CA MET A 425 -5.41 -17.12 -3.89
C MET A 425 -4.46 -18.01 -4.71
N GLY A 426 -3.24 -18.28 -4.22
CA GLY A 426 -2.25 -19.19 -4.81
C GLY A 426 -1.09 -18.49 -5.53
N GLY A 427 -1.26 -17.22 -5.90
CA GLY A 427 -0.26 -16.41 -6.59
C GLY A 427 0.37 -17.12 -7.80
N SER A 428 1.65 -16.86 -8.05
CA SER A 428 2.42 -17.46 -9.17
C SER A 428 2.83 -18.91 -8.96
N ARG A 429 2.69 -19.47 -7.74
CA ARG A 429 3.19 -20.82 -7.43
C ARG A 429 2.27 -21.93 -7.92
N ALA A 430 1.02 -21.60 -8.23
CA ALA A 430 -0.02 -22.55 -8.61
C ALA A 430 -0.34 -22.52 -10.12
N GLY A 431 0.63 -22.09 -10.94
CA GLY A 431 0.51 -22.01 -12.40
C GLY A 431 -0.02 -20.67 -12.92
N VAL A 432 0.12 -20.46 -14.22
CA VAL A 432 -0.19 -19.18 -14.88
C VAL A 432 -1.67 -18.85 -14.84
N LEU A 433 -2.56 -19.82 -15.07
CA LEU A 433 -4.00 -19.60 -14.96
C LEU A 433 -4.40 -19.12 -13.55
N ARG A 434 -3.78 -19.70 -12.50
CA ARG A 434 -4.03 -19.26 -11.13
C ARG A 434 -3.45 -17.88 -10.88
N GLN A 435 -2.27 -17.56 -11.41
CA GLN A 435 -1.68 -16.22 -11.35
C GLN A 435 -2.60 -15.17 -12.00
N LEU A 436 -3.11 -15.45 -13.21
CA LEU A 436 -4.04 -14.55 -13.90
C LEU A 436 -5.31 -14.35 -13.08
N PHE A 437 -5.93 -15.44 -12.62
CA PHE A 437 -7.12 -15.37 -11.75
C PHE A 437 -6.87 -14.58 -10.46
N ALA A 438 -5.78 -14.86 -9.75
CA ALA A 438 -5.44 -14.17 -8.51
C ALA A 438 -5.15 -12.67 -8.74
N SER A 439 -4.52 -12.32 -9.86
CA SER A 439 -4.34 -10.92 -10.25
C SER A 439 -5.66 -10.25 -10.63
N GLY A 440 -6.54 -10.96 -11.34
CA GLY A 440 -7.89 -10.50 -11.69
C GLY A 440 -8.72 -10.14 -10.46
N LEU A 441 -8.68 -10.98 -9.42
CA LEU A 441 -9.32 -10.66 -8.13
C LEU A 441 -8.75 -9.39 -7.48
N GLY A 442 -7.44 -9.15 -7.63
CA GLY A 442 -6.81 -7.91 -7.18
C GLY A 442 -7.34 -6.68 -7.91
N PHE A 443 -7.43 -6.73 -9.24
CA PHE A 443 -8.02 -5.66 -10.05
C PHE A 443 -9.50 -5.46 -9.75
N THR A 444 -10.28 -6.54 -9.61
CA THR A 444 -11.69 -6.45 -9.20
C THR A 444 -11.83 -5.75 -7.86
N PHE A 445 -11.03 -6.10 -6.85
CA PHE A 445 -11.04 -5.42 -5.56
C PHE A 445 -10.75 -3.91 -5.71
N ILE A 446 -9.75 -3.53 -6.51
CA ILE A 446 -9.39 -2.11 -6.70
C ILE A 446 -10.54 -1.33 -7.36
N ILE A 447 -11.25 -1.93 -8.33
CA ILE A 447 -12.45 -1.34 -8.94
C ILE A 447 -13.53 -1.11 -7.88
N PHE A 448 -13.83 -2.12 -7.07
CA PHE A 448 -14.79 -2.01 -5.97
C PHE A 448 -14.37 -1.02 -4.89
N TRP A 449 -13.07 -0.84 -4.65
CA TRP A 449 -12.56 0.06 -3.62
C TRP A 449 -12.65 1.54 -4.05
N HIS A 450 -12.37 1.85 -5.31
CA HIS A 450 -12.43 3.23 -5.82
C HIS A 450 -13.86 3.72 -6.05
N SER A 451 -14.59 3.05 -6.95
CA SER A 451 -16.02 3.20 -7.20
C SER A 451 -16.41 2.29 -8.36
N LEU A 452 -17.65 1.81 -8.39
CA LEU A 452 -18.21 1.07 -9.52
C LEU A 452 -18.57 1.97 -10.72
N SER A 453 -17.85 3.08 -10.92
CA SER A 453 -18.02 3.94 -12.09
C SER A 453 -17.42 3.30 -13.34
N LEU A 454 -18.07 3.51 -14.48
CA LEU A 454 -17.66 2.89 -15.75
C LEU A 454 -16.23 3.29 -16.15
N ASN A 455 -15.84 4.55 -15.93
CA ASN A 455 -14.50 5.04 -16.28
C ASN A 455 -13.40 4.31 -15.49
N ILE A 456 -13.60 4.12 -14.19
CA ILE A 456 -12.69 3.38 -13.31
C ILE A 456 -12.66 1.90 -13.72
N ALA A 457 -13.82 1.30 -13.97
CA ALA A 457 -13.90 -0.08 -14.42
C ALA A 457 -13.14 -0.30 -15.74
N ILE A 458 -13.31 0.57 -16.73
CA ILE A 458 -12.57 0.50 -18.01
C ILE A 458 -11.07 0.62 -17.77
N LEU A 459 -10.62 1.61 -16.99
CA LEU A 459 -9.20 1.83 -16.70
C LEU A 459 -8.53 0.57 -16.13
N PHE A 460 -9.10 -0.02 -15.08
CA PHE A 460 -8.51 -1.19 -14.42
C PHE A 460 -8.68 -2.47 -15.24
N MET A 461 -9.77 -2.64 -15.99
CA MET A 461 -9.95 -3.81 -16.87
C MET A 461 -8.96 -3.80 -18.03
N VAL A 462 -8.74 -2.64 -18.68
CA VAL A 462 -7.73 -2.52 -19.75
C VAL A 462 -6.34 -2.84 -19.21
N ASN A 463 -5.99 -2.31 -18.04
CA ASN A 463 -4.71 -2.59 -17.41
C ASN A 463 -4.55 -4.06 -17.00
N TYR A 464 -5.62 -4.70 -16.53
CA TYR A 464 -5.62 -6.14 -16.27
C TYR A 464 -5.36 -6.94 -17.55
N LEU A 465 -6.03 -6.60 -18.66
CA LEU A 465 -5.82 -7.25 -19.96
C LEU A 465 -4.38 -7.08 -20.45
N ILE A 466 -3.80 -5.88 -20.34
CA ILE A 466 -2.40 -5.62 -20.69
C ILE A 466 -1.45 -6.51 -19.86
N ASN A 467 -1.69 -6.63 -18.56
CA ASN A 467 -0.89 -7.51 -17.70
C ASN A 467 -1.04 -8.99 -18.08
N CYS A 468 -2.26 -9.43 -18.42
CA CYS A 468 -2.49 -10.79 -18.93
C CYS A 468 -1.69 -11.05 -20.21
N LEU A 469 -1.76 -10.13 -21.18
CA LEU A 469 -1.01 -10.21 -22.42
C LEU A 469 0.50 -10.27 -22.17
N GLN A 470 1.02 -9.45 -21.25
CA GLN A 470 2.43 -9.47 -20.89
C GLN A 470 2.87 -10.80 -20.28
N VAL A 471 2.06 -11.39 -19.39
CA VAL A 471 2.34 -12.71 -18.81
C VAL A 471 2.32 -13.80 -19.88
N LEU A 472 1.30 -13.81 -20.75
CA LEU A 472 1.18 -14.80 -21.82
C LEU A 472 2.31 -14.67 -22.85
N ALA A 473 2.71 -13.45 -23.19
CA ALA A 473 3.86 -13.20 -24.06
C ALA A 473 5.17 -13.75 -23.46
N GLY A 474 5.37 -13.58 -22.14
CA GLY A 474 6.52 -14.16 -21.46
C GLY A 474 6.51 -15.70 -21.41
N GLU A 475 5.35 -16.34 -21.41
CA GLU A 475 5.24 -17.81 -21.53
C GLU A 475 5.39 -18.29 -22.98
N ALA A 476 4.99 -17.46 -23.96
CA ALA A 476 5.23 -17.73 -25.37
C ALA A 476 6.73 -17.68 -25.69
N GLU A 477 7.46 -16.68 -25.17
CA GLU A 477 8.91 -16.54 -25.33
C GLU A 477 9.67 -17.74 -24.77
N LYS A 478 9.20 -18.32 -23.66
CA LYS A 478 9.78 -19.54 -23.06
C LYS A 478 9.39 -20.84 -23.78
N GLY A 479 8.51 -20.79 -24.77
CA GLY A 479 7.96 -21.97 -25.44
C GLY A 479 7.04 -22.82 -24.56
N THR A 480 6.51 -22.27 -23.47
CA THR A 480 5.67 -22.98 -22.49
C THR A 480 4.18 -22.73 -22.69
N LEU A 481 3.77 -21.76 -23.51
CA LEU A 481 2.37 -21.34 -23.67
C LEU A 481 1.38 -22.48 -23.93
N LEU A 482 1.68 -23.38 -24.88
CA LEU A 482 0.81 -24.52 -25.23
C LEU A 482 0.73 -25.60 -24.13
N LYS A 483 1.68 -25.64 -23.20
CA LYS A 483 1.63 -26.54 -22.03
C LYS A 483 0.90 -25.90 -20.85
N THR A 484 0.67 -24.59 -20.93
CA THR A 484 0.14 -23.74 -19.87
C THR A 484 -1.35 -23.46 -20.02
N LEU A 485 -1.84 -23.36 -21.27
CA LEU A 485 -3.26 -23.31 -21.65
C LEU A 485 -3.86 -24.72 -21.60
#